data_AF-A0A7C8B618-F1
#
_entry.id   AF-A0A7C8B618-F1
#
_cell.length_a   1.000
_cell.length_b   1.000
_cell.length_c   1.000
_cell.angle_alpha   90.00
_cell.angle_beta   90.00
_cell.angle_gamma   90.00
#
_symmetry.space_group_name_H-M   'P 1'
#
loop_
_entity.id
_entity.type
_entity.pdbx_description
1 polymer ?
#
loop_
_entity_poly.entity_id
_entity_poly.type
_entity_poly.pdbx_seq_one_letter_code
_entity_poly.pdbx_strand_id
1 'polypeptide(L)'
;MLRYDKGVTTEIPDEFPAEFPIKLSVNGREIATLVASPHELRFLVAGFLRTQGFVREIGDFLVMGVCDESGEANVRIRGELPERLTPVLTSGCGTGITFTFNAGPPKPASPEVTFSAESIFAGMREMSKLSERYGRHGGIHSAAISDGSRILLHAEDLGRHNTIDRLAGQALFSGVDPAGSLMLTSGRVSSEMAAKAASLGVALIASRTSPTDMAVRICREAGIGLVGYVRGDSFRLAACPERVRISLQPRITGVILAGGESRRMGSNKALLTINGERMVESAYRRMAGLFDEILLITNTPERYDFIPCRKVGDLYPGMGPLAGIHAALTSCATERVFVIACDMPNLKPQVVRMLCSLPGDVVVAGTPGGLEPLHAVYSKSCLPLMEVMLKAGERSILTLLDRADINLIPQARIAELDPDFSSFRNINTPEEYRQLILSGTHTYEQADAAD
;
A
#
# COMPACT_ATOMS: atom_id res chain seq x y z
N MET A 1 -2.89 -31.53 -18.20
CA MET A 1 -4.05 -31.00 -17.43
C MET A 1 -5.03 -30.27 -18.37
N LEU A 2 -6.32 -30.18 -18.01
CA LEU A 2 -7.32 -29.40 -18.75
C LEU A 2 -7.62 -28.10 -18.01
N ARG A 3 -7.53 -26.96 -18.70
CA ARG A 3 -8.02 -25.65 -18.21
C ARG A 3 -9.37 -25.37 -18.83
N TYR A 4 -10.40 -25.26 -18.00
CA TYR A 4 -11.71 -24.76 -18.41
C TYR A 4 -11.79 -23.25 -18.16
N ASP A 5 -12.00 -22.46 -19.21
CA ASP A 5 -12.22 -21.03 -19.11
C ASP A 5 -13.39 -20.64 -20.04
N LYS A 6 -14.45 -20.06 -19.45
CA LYS A 6 -15.64 -19.56 -20.16
C LYS A 6 -16.22 -20.52 -21.21
N GLY A 7 -16.38 -21.80 -20.87
CA GLY A 7 -16.96 -22.80 -21.77
C GLY A 7 -15.96 -23.48 -22.72
N VAL A 8 -14.70 -23.04 -22.74
CA VAL A 8 -13.65 -23.62 -23.57
C VAL A 8 -12.71 -24.44 -22.70
N THR A 9 -12.38 -25.64 -23.16
CA THR A 9 -11.37 -26.48 -22.51
C THR A 9 -10.10 -26.47 -23.33
N THR A 10 -8.97 -26.11 -22.72
CA THR A 10 -7.64 -26.13 -23.34
C THR A 10 -6.72 -27.07 -22.59
N GLU A 11 -5.99 -27.92 -23.29
CA GLU A 11 -4.90 -28.69 -22.69
C GLU A 11 -3.75 -27.78 -22.29
N ILE A 12 -3.22 -28.01 -21.10
CA ILE A 12 -2.05 -27.33 -20.54
C ILE A 12 -1.09 -28.35 -19.91
N PRO A 13 0.21 -28.01 -19.80
CA PRO A 13 1.20 -28.87 -19.17
C PRO A 13 0.81 -29.28 -17.74
N ASP A 14 1.27 -30.46 -17.33
CA ASP A 14 1.04 -31.00 -15.99
C ASP A 14 2.17 -30.56 -15.05
N GLU A 15 2.06 -29.33 -14.53
CA GLU A 15 3.06 -28.72 -13.65
C GLU A 15 2.45 -28.45 -12.27
N PHE A 16 2.73 -29.34 -11.32
CA PHE A 16 2.38 -29.17 -9.91
C PHE A 16 3.63 -29.08 -9.05
N PRO A 17 3.63 -28.27 -7.97
CA PRO A 17 4.69 -28.30 -6.97
C PRO A 17 4.85 -29.72 -6.39
N ALA A 18 6.08 -30.22 -6.36
CA ALA A 18 6.38 -31.52 -5.78
C ALA A 18 6.44 -31.47 -4.24
N GLU A 19 5.83 -32.46 -3.58
CA GLU A 19 6.03 -32.72 -2.16
C GLU A 19 7.22 -33.68 -1.98
N PHE A 20 8.27 -33.23 -1.29
CA PHE A 20 9.50 -33.97 -1.13
C PHE A 20 9.79 -34.25 0.35
N PRO A 21 9.74 -35.52 0.80
CA PRO A 21 10.02 -35.87 2.19
C PRO A 21 11.53 -35.92 2.45
N ILE A 22 11.95 -35.34 3.57
CA ILE A 22 13.36 -35.28 4.00
C ILE A 22 13.46 -35.88 5.40
N LYS A 23 14.08 -37.05 5.51
CA LYS A 23 14.35 -37.71 6.79
C LYS A 23 15.54 -37.04 7.47
N LEU A 24 15.32 -36.49 8.67
CA LEU A 24 16.31 -35.74 9.42
C LEU A 24 16.82 -36.56 10.61
N SER A 25 18.09 -36.92 10.55
CA SER A 25 18.85 -37.52 11.64
C SER A 25 19.85 -36.53 12.22
N VAL A 26 19.80 -36.34 13.54
CA VAL A 26 20.70 -35.44 14.28
C VAL A 26 21.41 -36.23 15.36
N ASN A 27 22.75 -36.12 15.42
CA ASN A 27 23.59 -36.85 16.37
C ASN A 27 23.32 -38.37 16.39
N GLY A 28 22.98 -38.94 15.22
CA GLY A 28 22.70 -40.38 15.06
C GLY A 28 21.27 -40.81 15.42
N ARG A 29 20.37 -39.88 15.76
CA ARG A 29 18.95 -40.17 16.05
C ARG A 29 18.04 -39.51 15.02
N GLU A 30 17.12 -40.27 14.44
CA GLU A 30 16.06 -39.70 13.61
C GLU A 30 15.13 -38.85 14.49
N ILE A 31 14.91 -37.59 14.11
CA ILE A 31 14.09 -36.66 14.89
C ILE A 31 12.81 -36.24 14.19
N ALA A 32 12.81 -36.17 12.85
CA ALA A 32 11.67 -35.69 12.07
C ALA A 32 11.76 -36.13 10.61
N THR A 33 10.62 -36.14 9.91
CA THR A 33 10.58 -36.12 8.45
C THR A 33 9.90 -34.81 8.03
N LEU A 34 10.60 -33.97 7.27
CA LEU A 34 10.09 -32.69 6.78
C LEU A 34 9.57 -32.88 5.36
N VAL A 35 8.31 -32.52 5.10
CA VAL A 35 7.77 -32.48 3.74
C VAL A 35 7.89 -31.06 3.21
N ALA A 36 8.61 -30.89 2.10
CA ALA A 36 9.01 -29.57 1.60
C ALA A 36 9.18 -29.57 0.07
N SER A 37 9.49 -28.40 -0.50
CA SER A 37 9.87 -28.31 -1.91
C SER A 37 11.32 -28.79 -2.15
N PRO A 38 11.62 -29.47 -3.27
CA PRO A 38 12.90 -30.16 -3.51
C PRO A 38 14.01 -29.22 -4.00
N HIS A 39 14.25 -28.11 -3.29
CA HIS A 39 15.32 -27.18 -3.60
C HIS A 39 15.92 -26.63 -2.30
N GLU A 40 17.18 -26.22 -2.32
CA GLU A 40 17.87 -25.57 -1.20
C GLU A 40 17.70 -26.29 0.16
N LEU A 41 17.66 -27.63 0.17
CA LEU A 41 17.28 -28.43 1.34
C LEU A 41 18.19 -28.19 2.56
N ARG A 42 19.46 -27.86 2.33
CA ARG A 42 20.39 -27.46 3.39
C ARG A 42 19.90 -26.28 4.23
N PHE A 43 19.24 -25.29 3.61
CA PHE A 43 18.72 -24.12 4.33
C PHE A 43 17.49 -24.48 5.14
N LEU A 44 16.63 -25.36 4.60
CA LEU A 44 15.50 -25.90 5.36
C LEU A 44 15.99 -26.66 6.60
N VAL A 45 16.96 -27.57 6.45
CA VAL A 45 17.49 -28.39 7.56
C VAL A 45 18.16 -27.52 8.63
N ALA A 46 19.07 -26.63 8.22
CA ALA A 46 19.77 -25.72 9.14
C ALA A 46 18.78 -24.80 9.87
N GLY A 47 17.82 -24.29 9.10
CA GLY A 47 16.75 -23.42 9.55
C GLY A 47 15.82 -24.06 10.57
N PHE A 48 15.35 -25.27 10.28
CA PHE A 48 14.52 -26.04 11.20
C PHE A 48 15.25 -26.24 12.52
N LEU A 49 16.53 -26.64 12.50
CA LEU A 49 17.30 -26.82 13.73
C LEU A 49 17.46 -25.50 14.52
N ARG A 50 17.60 -24.36 13.82
CA ARG A 50 17.68 -23.04 14.44
C ARG A 50 16.35 -22.62 15.08
N THR A 51 15.24 -22.72 14.36
CA THR A 51 13.92 -22.30 14.85
C THR A 51 13.39 -23.22 15.96
N GLN A 52 13.85 -24.48 16.01
CA GLN A 52 13.61 -25.39 17.13
C GLN A 52 14.55 -25.15 18.33
N GLY A 53 15.59 -24.31 18.18
CA GLY A 53 16.52 -23.97 19.26
C GLY A 53 17.64 -24.99 19.50
N PHE A 54 17.84 -25.96 18.59
CA PHE A 54 18.96 -26.91 18.66
C PHE A 54 20.30 -26.26 18.34
N VAL A 55 20.30 -25.20 17.52
CA VAL A 55 21.49 -24.45 17.12
C VAL A 55 21.21 -22.95 17.18
N ARG A 56 22.25 -22.14 17.36
CA ARG A 56 22.19 -20.68 17.34
C ARG A 56 23.04 -20.09 16.22
N GLU A 57 24.21 -20.67 15.98
CA GLU A 57 25.20 -20.18 15.02
C GLU A 57 25.73 -21.30 14.12
N ILE A 58 26.38 -20.92 13.01
CA ILE A 58 26.93 -21.89 12.07
C ILE A 58 27.98 -22.81 12.72
N GLY A 59 28.69 -22.32 13.74
CA GLY A 59 29.69 -23.06 14.51
C GLY A 59 29.13 -24.17 15.41
N ASP A 60 27.80 -24.25 15.57
CA ASP A 60 27.14 -25.36 16.25
C ASP A 60 27.06 -26.61 15.37
N PHE A 61 27.19 -26.48 14.04
CA PHE A 61 27.21 -27.60 13.12
C PHE A 61 28.62 -28.18 13.01
N LEU A 62 28.80 -29.43 13.47
CA LEU A 62 30.04 -30.19 13.30
C LEU A 62 30.11 -30.86 11.94
N VAL A 63 28.97 -31.39 11.47
CA VAL A 63 28.79 -32.01 10.14
C VAL A 63 27.37 -31.77 9.66
N MET A 64 27.19 -31.47 8.38
CA MET A 64 25.88 -31.44 7.73
C MET A 64 25.96 -32.07 6.35
N GLY A 65 25.37 -33.26 6.20
CA GLY A 65 25.15 -33.89 4.90
C GLY A 65 23.67 -33.85 4.56
N VAL A 66 23.33 -33.32 3.39
CA VAL A 66 21.96 -33.31 2.85
C VAL A 66 22.03 -33.86 1.43
N CYS A 67 21.28 -34.92 1.16
CA CYS A 67 21.19 -35.53 -0.16
C CYS A 67 19.86 -35.12 -0.81
N ASP A 68 19.96 -34.30 -1.86
CA ASP A 68 18.80 -33.78 -2.59
C ASP A 68 18.08 -34.87 -3.40
N GLU A 69 18.74 -35.99 -3.71
CA GLU A 69 18.17 -37.11 -4.46
C GLU A 69 17.43 -38.10 -3.56
N SER A 70 18.01 -38.48 -2.41
CA SER A 70 17.44 -39.49 -1.52
C SER A 70 16.53 -38.93 -0.42
N GLY A 71 16.53 -37.60 -0.21
CA GLY A 71 15.74 -36.99 0.85
C GLY A 71 16.26 -37.37 2.24
N GLU A 72 17.58 -37.44 2.40
CA GLU A 72 18.21 -37.78 3.68
C GLU A 72 19.10 -36.64 4.16
N ALA A 73 18.91 -36.23 5.40
CA ALA A 73 19.70 -35.23 6.09
C ALA A 73 20.34 -35.83 7.34
N ASN A 74 21.67 -35.93 7.34
CA ASN A 74 22.46 -36.43 8.45
C ASN A 74 23.31 -35.28 9.02
N VAL A 75 22.97 -34.86 10.23
CA VAL A 75 23.57 -33.69 10.88
C VAL A 75 24.22 -34.10 12.20
N ARG A 76 25.42 -33.56 12.47
CA ARG A 76 26.02 -33.57 13.80
C ARG A 76 26.13 -32.14 14.30
N ILE A 77 25.58 -31.89 15.49
CA ILE A 77 25.61 -30.60 16.17
C ILE A 77 26.38 -30.71 17.48
N ARG A 78 26.84 -29.56 17.99
CA ARG A 78 27.42 -29.44 19.32
C ARG A 78 26.35 -29.65 20.40
N GLY A 79 26.67 -30.43 21.42
CA GLY A 79 25.76 -30.76 22.52
C GLY A 79 24.91 -32.00 22.26
N GLU A 80 24.04 -32.33 23.21
CA GLU A 80 23.17 -33.51 23.15
C GLU A 80 21.72 -33.12 22.87
N LEU A 81 21.00 -34.01 22.18
CA LEU A 81 19.55 -33.89 22.04
C LEU A 81 18.88 -34.27 23.36
N PRO A 82 17.74 -33.67 23.73
CA PRO A 82 16.97 -34.13 24.87
C PRO A 82 16.58 -35.60 24.72
N GLU A 83 16.48 -36.31 25.84
CA GLU A 83 16.07 -37.72 25.86
C GLU A 83 14.68 -37.93 25.26
N ARG A 84 13.75 -37.00 25.50
CA ARG A 84 12.39 -37.02 24.92
C ARG A 84 12.17 -35.82 24.03
N LEU A 85 11.91 -36.10 22.75
CA LEU A 85 11.35 -35.14 21.80
C LEU A 85 9.86 -35.46 21.66
N THR A 86 9.00 -34.55 22.08
CA THR A 86 7.55 -34.69 21.89
C THR A 86 7.13 -33.80 20.73
N PRO A 87 6.96 -34.34 19.51
CA PRO A 87 6.47 -33.56 18.40
C PRO A 87 5.03 -33.13 18.68
N VAL A 88 4.80 -31.82 18.65
CA VAL A 88 3.45 -31.25 18.70
C VAL A 88 3.01 -31.04 17.27
N LEU A 89 1.99 -31.78 16.84
CA LEU A 89 1.29 -31.54 15.58
C LEU A 89 0.61 -30.17 15.67
N THR A 90 1.08 -29.23 14.87
CA THR A 90 0.49 -27.88 14.86
C THR A 90 -0.78 -27.89 14.01
N SER A 91 -1.73 -27.01 14.33
CA SER A 91 -3.04 -26.93 13.65
C SER A 91 -2.97 -26.43 12.19
N GLY A 92 -1.77 -26.35 11.61
CA GLY A 92 -1.52 -25.87 10.26
C GLY A 92 -1.19 -27.00 9.31
N CYS A 93 -2.04 -27.27 8.31
CA CYS A 93 -1.84 -28.26 7.24
C CYS A 93 -1.47 -29.70 7.65
N GLY A 94 -1.34 -30.01 8.95
CA GLY A 94 -1.04 -31.35 9.47
C GLY A 94 0.43 -31.78 9.36
N THR A 95 1.30 -31.01 8.71
CA THR A 95 2.70 -31.37 8.42
C THR A 95 3.74 -30.55 9.21
N GLY A 96 3.32 -29.53 9.95
CA GLY A 96 4.22 -28.74 10.81
C GLY A 96 4.63 -29.52 12.05
N ILE A 97 5.93 -29.83 12.17
CA ILE A 97 6.52 -30.44 13.37
C ILE A 97 7.18 -29.34 14.19
N THR A 98 6.75 -29.18 15.43
CA THR A 98 7.43 -28.35 16.43
C THR A 98 7.68 -29.18 17.69
N PHE A 99 8.86 -29.04 18.27
CA PHE A 99 9.21 -29.63 19.55
C PHE A 99 9.01 -28.60 20.66
N THR A 100 8.45 -29.04 21.77
CA THR A 100 8.33 -28.19 22.96
C THR A 100 9.67 -28.15 23.68
N PHE A 101 10.37 -27.03 23.53
CA PHE A 101 11.54 -26.70 24.34
C PHE A 101 11.18 -25.62 25.35
N ASN A 102 11.61 -25.78 26.61
CA ASN A 102 11.71 -24.69 27.56
C ASN A 102 12.86 -23.73 27.16
N ALA A 103 12.87 -23.28 25.91
CA ALA A 103 13.61 -22.08 25.56
C ALA A 103 12.85 -20.94 26.21
N GLY A 104 13.49 -20.22 27.13
CA GLY A 104 12.89 -19.05 27.78
C GLY A 104 12.33 -18.05 26.75
N PRO A 105 11.47 -17.13 27.19
CA PRO A 105 10.84 -16.17 26.27
C PRO A 105 11.91 -15.49 25.41
N PRO A 106 11.69 -15.39 24.09
CA PRO A 106 12.65 -14.77 23.19
C PRO A 106 12.95 -13.35 23.65
N LYS A 107 14.21 -12.92 23.50
CA LYS A 107 14.61 -11.55 23.83
C LYS A 107 13.84 -10.61 22.89
N PRO A 108 13.00 -9.69 23.41
CA PRO A 108 12.23 -8.81 22.55
C PRO A 108 13.17 -7.94 21.71
N ALA A 109 12.82 -7.70 20.45
CA ALA A 109 13.50 -6.70 19.63
C ALA A 109 13.46 -5.34 20.34
N SER A 110 14.53 -4.53 20.23
CA SER A 110 14.57 -3.19 20.84
C SER A 110 13.31 -2.41 20.44
N PRO A 111 12.57 -1.79 21.39
CA PRO A 111 11.31 -1.10 21.12
C PRO A 111 11.44 0.05 20.10
N GLU A 112 12.65 0.52 19.82
CA GLU A 112 12.94 1.61 18.87
C GLU A 112 12.81 1.21 17.40
N VAL A 113 12.87 -0.10 17.09
CA VAL A 113 12.82 -0.56 15.69
C VAL A 113 11.39 -0.50 15.16
N THR A 114 11.16 0.36 14.17
CA THR A 114 9.86 0.63 13.56
C THR A 114 9.94 0.75 12.03
N PHE A 115 8.87 0.34 11.36
CA PHE A 115 8.77 0.34 9.89
C PHE A 115 7.63 1.24 9.42
N SER A 116 7.81 1.95 8.30
CA SER A 116 6.73 2.78 7.76
C SER A 116 5.68 1.94 7.02
N ALA A 117 4.44 2.43 6.93
CA ALA A 117 3.41 1.79 6.11
C ALA A 117 3.88 1.56 4.66
N GLU A 118 4.57 2.54 4.08
CA GLU A 118 5.12 2.50 2.73
C GLU A 118 6.18 1.41 2.58
N SER A 119 7.04 1.22 3.58
CA SER A 119 8.04 0.14 3.57
C SER A 119 7.40 -1.25 3.57
N ILE A 120 6.29 -1.43 4.31
CA ILE A 120 5.54 -2.69 4.34
C ILE A 120 4.94 -2.97 2.95
N PHE A 121 4.29 -1.98 2.34
CA PHE A 121 3.70 -2.13 1.01
C PHE A 121 4.77 -2.37 -0.08
N ALA A 122 5.89 -1.63 -0.02
CA ALA A 122 7.01 -1.79 -0.94
C ALA A 122 7.60 -3.20 -0.84
N GLY A 123 7.89 -3.66 0.38
CA GLY A 123 8.42 -5.00 0.63
C GLY A 123 7.47 -6.10 0.14
N MET A 124 6.16 -5.99 0.42
CA MET A 124 5.18 -6.99 -0.07
C MET A 124 5.12 -7.04 -1.60
N ARG A 125 5.22 -5.89 -2.28
CA ARG A 125 5.30 -5.84 -3.75
C ARG A 125 6.60 -6.47 -4.26
N GLU A 126 7.73 -6.18 -3.62
CA GLU A 126 9.03 -6.74 -3.99
C GLU A 126 9.06 -8.26 -3.81
N MET A 127 8.57 -8.77 -2.68
CA MET A 127 8.45 -10.21 -2.41
C MET A 127 7.58 -10.91 -3.45
N SER A 128 6.45 -10.30 -3.86
CA SER A 128 5.59 -10.84 -4.93
C SER A 128 6.35 -10.93 -6.27
N LYS A 129 7.13 -9.89 -6.62
CA LYS A 129 7.95 -9.87 -7.85
C LYS A 129 9.10 -10.87 -7.82
N LEU A 130 9.66 -11.16 -6.64
CA LEU A 130 10.65 -12.23 -6.48
C LEU A 130 10.00 -13.59 -6.69
N SER A 131 8.81 -13.80 -6.12
CA SER A 131 8.07 -15.06 -6.24
C SER A 131 7.68 -15.38 -7.69
N GLU A 132 7.19 -14.37 -8.43
CA GLU A 132 6.81 -14.52 -9.84
C GLU A 132 7.99 -14.88 -10.76
N ARG A 133 9.22 -14.48 -10.39
CA ARG A 133 10.44 -14.79 -11.16
C ARG A 133 10.93 -16.22 -10.94
N TYR A 134 10.66 -16.81 -9.78
CA TYR A 134 11.15 -18.14 -9.41
C TYR A 134 10.21 -19.28 -9.82
N GLY A 135 8.93 -19.01 -10.06
CA GLY A 135 8.05 -20.02 -10.65
C GLY A 135 6.63 -19.52 -10.91
N ARG A 136 6.06 -19.88 -12.06
CA ARG A 136 4.64 -19.68 -12.39
C ARG A 136 3.72 -20.69 -11.69
N HIS A 137 4.21 -21.39 -10.67
CA HIS A 137 3.52 -22.50 -10.05
C HIS A 137 2.67 -21.97 -8.89
N GLY A 138 1.36 -21.93 -9.08
CA GLY A 138 0.45 -21.73 -7.96
C GLY A 138 0.66 -22.83 -6.91
N GLY A 139 0.46 -22.50 -5.63
CA GLY A 139 0.51 -23.49 -4.54
C GLY A 139 1.77 -23.48 -3.68
N ILE A 140 2.74 -22.58 -3.92
CA ILE A 140 3.86 -22.34 -3.01
C ILE A 140 3.65 -21.07 -2.16
N HIS A 141 4.23 -21.10 -0.97
CA HIS A 141 4.34 -19.95 -0.09
C HIS A 141 5.69 -19.26 -0.27
N SER A 142 5.72 -17.97 0.02
CA SER A 142 6.93 -17.16 0.00
C SER A 142 7.01 -16.35 1.28
N ALA A 143 8.23 -16.19 1.79
CA ALA A 143 8.55 -15.27 2.87
C ALA A 143 9.86 -14.54 2.59
N ALA A 144 10.04 -13.38 3.22
CA ALA A 144 11.25 -12.59 3.10
C ALA A 144 11.62 -11.90 4.42
N ILE A 145 12.90 -11.61 4.58
CA ILE A 145 13.45 -10.74 5.63
C ILE A 145 13.88 -9.42 4.98
N SER A 146 13.48 -8.30 5.57
CA SER A 146 13.77 -6.95 5.08
C SER A 146 14.26 -6.03 6.20
N ASP A 147 15.14 -5.09 5.85
CA ASP A 147 15.55 -3.98 6.72
C ASP A 147 14.59 -2.77 6.63
N GLY A 148 13.48 -2.89 5.89
CA GLY A 148 12.53 -1.81 5.62
C GLY A 148 12.87 -0.98 4.38
N SER A 149 14.09 -1.10 3.83
CA SER A 149 14.49 -0.46 2.58
C SER A 149 14.57 -1.44 1.41
N ARG A 150 15.02 -2.67 1.68
CA ARG A 150 15.17 -3.73 0.69
C ARG A 150 14.94 -5.10 1.30
N ILE A 151 14.72 -6.12 0.46
CA ILE A 151 14.73 -7.51 0.88
C ILE A 151 16.18 -8.00 1.02
N LEU A 152 16.49 -8.59 2.17
CA LEU A 152 17.79 -9.18 2.50
C LEU A 152 17.83 -10.69 2.20
N LEU A 153 16.75 -11.39 2.50
CA LEU A 153 16.59 -12.84 2.31
C LEU A 153 15.21 -13.13 1.75
N HIS A 154 15.09 -14.14 0.89
CA HIS A 154 13.84 -14.59 0.30
C HIS A 154 13.86 -16.11 0.19
N ALA A 155 12.74 -16.74 0.56
CA ALA A 155 12.59 -18.19 0.47
C ALA A 155 11.17 -18.56 0.04
N GLU A 156 11.07 -19.70 -0.62
CA GLU A 156 9.83 -20.31 -1.05
C GLU A 156 9.74 -21.75 -0.59
N ASP A 157 8.52 -22.23 -0.35
CA ASP A 157 8.25 -23.63 -0.05
C ASP A 157 6.76 -23.91 -0.16
N LEU A 158 6.40 -25.18 -0.39
CA LEU A 158 5.02 -25.67 -0.26
C LEU A 158 4.44 -25.36 1.13
N GLY A 159 5.24 -25.51 2.18
CA GLY A 159 4.87 -25.24 3.57
C GLY A 159 5.22 -23.82 4.00
N ARG A 160 4.24 -23.02 4.42
CA ARG A 160 4.51 -21.67 4.97
C ARG A 160 5.49 -21.69 6.16
N HIS A 161 5.45 -22.70 7.01
CA HIS A 161 6.40 -22.83 8.13
C HIS A 161 7.83 -23.10 7.65
N ASN A 162 7.98 -23.89 6.58
CA ASN A 162 9.26 -24.18 5.95
C ASN A 162 9.87 -22.92 5.33
N THR A 163 9.06 -21.96 4.86
CA THR A 163 9.61 -20.68 4.37
C THR A 163 10.37 -19.92 5.46
N ILE A 164 9.89 -19.93 6.71
CA ILE A 164 10.61 -19.32 7.84
C ILE A 164 11.86 -20.12 8.19
N ASP A 165 11.78 -21.45 8.20
CA ASP A 165 12.94 -22.29 8.44
C ASP A 165 14.02 -22.01 7.38
N ARG A 166 13.67 -22.01 6.09
CA ARG A 166 14.60 -21.66 5.01
C ARG A 166 15.23 -20.29 5.19
N LEU A 167 14.46 -19.26 5.55
CA LEU A 167 15.01 -17.94 5.88
C LEU A 167 15.99 -18.00 7.05
N ALA A 168 15.66 -18.73 8.11
CA ALA A 168 16.51 -18.92 9.28
C ALA A 168 17.84 -19.63 8.92
N GLY A 169 17.79 -20.60 8.01
CA GLY A 169 18.96 -21.29 7.47
C GLY A 169 19.79 -20.40 6.56
N GLN A 170 19.18 -19.74 5.58
CA GLN A 170 19.86 -18.78 4.71
C GLN A 170 20.56 -17.68 5.54
N ALA A 171 19.91 -17.17 6.58
CA ALA A 171 20.48 -16.20 7.53
C ALA A 171 21.76 -16.73 8.20
N LEU A 172 21.80 -18.01 8.63
CA LEU A 172 23.00 -18.61 9.22
C LEU A 172 24.18 -18.64 8.23
N PHE A 173 23.93 -19.06 7.00
CA PHE A 173 24.99 -19.22 5.99
C PHE A 173 25.45 -17.88 5.39
N SER A 174 24.57 -16.88 5.33
CA SER A 174 24.88 -15.55 4.78
C SER A 174 25.38 -14.55 5.81
N GLY A 175 25.34 -14.90 7.11
CA GLY A 175 25.70 -13.99 8.20
C GLY A 175 24.72 -12.84 8.39
N VAL A 176 23.50 -12.93 7.84
CA VAL A 176 22.44 -11.94 8.04
C VAL A 176 21.76 -12.23 9.38
N ASP A 177 21.71 -11.25 10.27
CA ASP A 177 20.95 -11.34 11.51
C ASP A 177 19.48 -10.92 11.28
N PRO A 178 18.49 -11.81 11.46
CA PRO A 178 17.08 -11.45 11.34
C PRO A 178 16.57 -10.59 12.50
N ALA A 179 17.33 -10.44 13.59
CA ALA A 179 16.90 -9.68 14.75
C ALA A 179 16.59 -8.21 14.37
N GLY A 180 15.43 -7.71 14.80
CA GLY A 180 14.98 -6.36 14.48
C GLY A 180 14.44 -6.18 13.05
N SER A 181 14.40 -7.22 12.22
CA SER A 181 13.95 -7.08 10.83
C SER A 181 12.42 -7.06 10.66
N LEU A 182 11.98 -6.71 9.45
CA LEU A 182 10.62 -6.91 8.93
C LEU A 182 10.55 -8.25 8.22
N MET A 183 9.74 -9.17 8.75
CA MET A 183 9.41 -10.43 8.08
C MET A 183 8.12 -10.27 7.26
N LEU A 184 8.21 -10.59 5.96
CA LEU A 184 7.09 -10.58 5.03
C LEU A 184 6.66 -12.02 4.75
N THR A 185 5.35 -12.29 4.63
CA THR A 185 4.88 -13.64 4.28
C THR A 185 3.61 -13.65 3.45
N SER A 186 3.54 -14.57 2.49
CA SER A 186 2.38 -14.78 1.63
C SER A 186 1.27 -15.61 2.29
N GLY A 187 1.59 -16.34 3.38
CA GLY A 187 0.73 -17.29 4.07
C GLY A 187 0.11 -16.77 5.38
N ARG A 188 -0.77 -17.57 5.98
CA ARG A 188 -1.46 -17.27 7.25
C ARG A 188 -0.49 -17.28 8.42
N VAL A 189 -0.59 -16.32 9.33
CA VAL A 189 0.25 -16.29 10.55
C VAL A 189 -0.41 -17.14 11.64
N SER A 190 -0.01 -18.42 11.72
CA SER A 190 -0.38 -19.33 12.82
C SER A 190 0.51 -19.11 14.05
N SER A 191 0.16 -19.75 15.16
CA SER A 191 1.00 -19.77 16.38
C SER A 191 2.43 -20.24 16.09
N GLU A 192 2.58 -21.29 15.28
CA GLU A 192 3.89 -21.79 14.83
C GLU A 192 4.69 -20.73 14.05
N MET A 193 4.06 -20.05 13.08
CA MET A 193 4.71 -18.99 12.31
C MET A 193 5.19 -17.86 13.23
N ALA A 194 4.34 -17.45 14.17
CA ALA A 194 4.66 -16.40 15.15
C ALA A 194 5.78 -16.84 16.10
N ALA A 195 5.76 -18.09 16.59
CA ALA A 195 6.79 -18.61 17.48
C ALA A 195 8.16 -18.69 16.78
N LYS A 196 8.21 -19.17 15.53
CA LYS A 196 9.44 -19.19 14.73
C LYS A 196 9.97 -17.77 14.47
N ALA A 197 9.09 -16.85 14.06
CA ALA A 197 9.45 -15.44 13.90
C ALA A 197 10.00 -14.83 15.21
N ALA A 198 9.40 -15.16 16.35
CA ALA A 198 9.86 -14.71 17.66
C ALA A 198 11.21 -15.30 18.05
N SER A 199 11.46 -16.59 17.73
CA SER A 199 12.78 -17.20 17.93
C SER A 199 13.90 -16.53 17.12
N LEU A 200 13.55 -15.89 16.00
CA LEU A 200 14.46 -15.12 15.15
C LEU A 200 14.61 -13.65 15.58
N GLY A 201 13.83 -13.19 16.57
CA GLY A 201 13.92 -11.82 17.08
C GLY A 201 13.43 -10.74 16.11
N VAL A 202 12.59 -11.09 15.12
CA VAL A 202 12.06 -10.10 14.16
C VAL A 202 11.22 -9.05 14.88
N ALA A 203 11.24 -7.80 14.40
CA ALA A 203 10.50 -6.71 15.04
C ALA A 203 9.05 -6.59 14.53
N LEU A 204 8.80 -6.98 13.27
CA LEU A 204 7.50 -6.85 12.63
C LEU A 204 7.24 -8.01 11.67
N ILE A 205 6.04 -8.59 11.71
CA ILE A 205 5.53 -9.56 10.75
C ILE A 205 4.45 -8.88 9.92
N ALA A 206 4.57 -8.91 8.59
CA ALA A 206 3.53 -8.48 7.67
C ALA A 206 3.08 -9.64 6.77
N SER A 207 1.78 -9.95 6.81
CA SER A 207 1.20 -11.05 6.05
C SER A 207 0.16 -10.57 5.04
N ARG A 208 0.17 -11.19 3.85
CA ARG A 208 -0.89 -11.04 2.84
C ARG A 208 -2.26 -11.51 3.33
N THR A 209 -2.29 -12.37 4.35
CA THR A 209 -3.50 -13.06 4.81
C THR A 209 -3.71 -12.86 6.32
N SER A 210 -4.53 -13.71 6.94
CA SER A 210 -4.98 -13.52 8.32
C SER A 210 -3.94 -13.96 9.36
N PRO A 211 -3.88 -13.29 10.52
CA PRO A 211 -3.31 -13.86 11.73
C PRO A 211 -4.37 -14.68 12.50
N THR A 212 -3.90 -15.65 13.27
CA THR A 212 -4.73 -16.37 14.27
C THR A 212 -4.69 -15.65 15.62
N ASP A 213 -5.68 -15.88 16.48
CA ASP A 213 -5.73 -15.28 17.82
C ASP A 213 -4.51 -15.66 18.68
N MET A 214 -4.08 -16.93 18.60
CA MET A 214 -2.88 -17.38 19.29
C MET A 214 -1.60 -16.72 18.76
N ALA A 215 -1.50 -16.49 17.45
CA ALA A 215 -0.39 -15.73 16.88
C ALA A 215 -0.34 -14.28 17.41
N VAL A 216 -1.51 -13.64 17.57
CA VAL A 216 -1.60 -12.30 18.17
C VAL A 216 -1.08 -12.30 19.61
N ARG A 217 -1.44 -13.30 20.42
CA ARG A 217 -0.95 -13.43 21.81
C ARG A 217 0.57 -13.58 21.85
N ILE A 218 1.12 -14.52 21.07
CA ILE A 218 2.57 -14.75 20.98
C ILE A 218 3.31 -13.47 20.56
N CYS A 219 2.79 -12.75 19.55
CA CYS A 219 3.43 -11.51 19.11
C CYS A 219 3.41 -10.42 20.18
N ARG A 220 2.30 -10.27 20.93
CA ARG A 220 2.22 -9.30 22.04
C ARG A 220 3.21 -9.62 23.16
N GLU A 221 3.28 -10.88 23.56
CA GLU A 221 4.22 -11.34 24.59
C GLU A 221 5.68 -11.16 24.16
N ALA A 222 5.97 -11.35 22.87
CA ALA A 222 7.31 -11.17 22.30
C ALA A 222 7.64 -9.71 21.90
N GLY A 223 6.69 -8.77 22.00
CA GLY A 223 6.86 -7.38 21.58
C GLY A 223 7.03 -7.20 20.06
N ILE A 224 6.43 -8.09 19.26
CA ILE A 224 6.51 -8.14 17.80
C ILE A 224 5.27 -7.51 17.19
N GLY A 225 5.46 -6.60 16.24
CA GLY A 225 4.37 -6.03 15.46
C GLY A 225 3.74 -7.11 14.57
N LEU A 226 2.41 -7.15 14.49
CA LEU A 226 1.72 -8.09 13.62
C LEU A 226 0.73 -7.36 12.72
N VAL A 227 1.04 -7.36 11.43
CA VAL A 227 0.22 -6.80 10.37
C VAL A 227 -0.34 -7.95 9.53
N GLY A 228 -1.66 -7.97 9.37
CA GLY A 228 -2.37 -8.93 8.51
C GLY A 228 -3.13 -8.25 7.39
N TYR A 229 -3.59 -9.05 6.43
CA TYR A 229 -4.42 -8.61 5.31
C TYR A 229 -3.80 -7.48 4.49
N VAL A 230 -2.47 -7.48 4.29
CA VAL A 230 -1.82 -6.47 3.45
C VAL A 230 -2.29 -6.64 2.00
N ARG A 231 -3.03 -5.65 1.49
CA ARG A 231 -3.60 -5.62 0.14
C ARG A 231 -3.68 -4.20 -0.39
N GLY A 232 -3.19 -4.00 -1.62
CA GLY A 232 -3.05 -2.65 -2.19
C GLY A 232 -2.25 -1.77 -1.24
N ASP A 233 -2.85 -0.65 -0.83
CA ASP A 233 -2.28 0.30 0.12
C ASP A 233 -3.03 0.28 1.48
N SER A 234 -3.51 -0.90 1.89
CA SER A 234 -4.20 -1.10 3.18
C SER A 234 -3.72 -2.35 3.92
N PHE A 235 -3.82 -2.33 5.25
CA PHE A 235 -3.55 -3.47 6.11
C PHE A 235 -4.31 -3.37 7.44
N ARG A 236 -4.26 -4.43 8.26
CA ARG A 236 -4.81 -4.44 9.63
C ARG A 236 -3.71 -4.72 10.65
N LEU A 237 -3.63 -3.88 11.69
CA LEU A 237 -2.72 -4.07 12.83
C LEU A 237 -3.40 -4.96 13.88
N ALA A 238 -2.75 -6.06 14.26
CA ALA A 238 -3.28 -7.03 15.21
C ALA A 238 -2.50 -7.05 16.55
N ALA A 239 -1.19 -6.76 16.52
CA ALA A 239 -0.33 -6.65 17.70
C ALA A 239 0.71 -5.53 17.56
N CYS A 240 1.08 -4.92 18.69
CA CYS A 240 2.16 -3.93 18.83
C CYS A 240 2.17 -2.84 17.74
N PRO A 241 1.12 -2.01 17.65
CA PRO A 241 1.00 -0.97 16.62
C PRO A 241 2.15 0.05 16.63
N GLU A 242 2.80 0.24 17.78
CA GLU A 242 3.99 1.08 17.94
C GLU A 242 5.16 0.67 17.02
N ARG A 243 5.15 -0.57 16.50
CA ARG A 243 6.13 -1.06 15.51
C ARG A 243 5.94 -0.49 14.11
N VAL A 244 4.81 0.16 13.84
CA VAL A 244 4.46 0.69 12.51
C VAL A 244 4.31 2.21 12.55
N ARG A 245 5.16 2.91 11.81
CA ARG A 245 5.05 4.35 11.57
C ARG A 245 4.04 4.59 10.47
N ILE A 246 2.88 5.12 10.84
CA ILE A 246 1.87 5.58 9.89
C ILE A 246 2.08 7.08 9.72
N SER A 247 2.45 7.50 8.52
CA SER A 247 2.38 8.93 8.18
C SER A 247 0.91 9.28 8.05
N LEU A 248 0.37 10.03 9.00
CA LEU A 248 -0.94 10.64 8.83
C LEU A 248 -0.80 11.63 7.68
N GLN A 249 -1.40 11.32 6.53
CA GLN A 249 -1.57 12.31 5.47
C GLN A 249 -2.18 13.56 6.12
N PRO A 250 -1.62 14.76 5.89
CA PRO A 250 -2.23 15.98 6.37
C PRO A 250 -3.69 15.97 5.93
N ARG A 251 -4.64 16.17 6.85
CA ARG A 251 -6.02 16.36 6.45
C ARG A 251 -6.06 17.59 5.55
N ILE A 252 -6.57 17.43 4.34
CA ILE A 252 -6.73 18.50 3.36
C ILE A 252 -8.23 18.65 3.13
N THR A 253 -8.70 19.89 3.09
CA THR A 253 -10.10 20.18 2.76
C THR A 253 -10.23 20.28 1.24
N GLY A 254 -11.21 19.59 0.68
CA GLY A 254 -11.57 19.73 -0.72
C GLY A 254 -12.35 21.03 -0.95
N VAL A 255 -12.02 21.79 -1.99
CA VAL A 255 -12.65 23.07 -2.29
C VAL A 255 -13.13 23.07 -3.72
N ILE A 256 -14.41 23.41 -3.91
CA ILE A 256 -15.03 23.57 -5.21
C ILE A 256 -15.38 25.05 -5.38
N LEU A 257 -14.79 25.70 -6.38
CA LEU A 257 -15.12 27.08 -6.72
C LEU A 257 -16.33 27.09 -7.66
N ALA A 258 -17.46 27.60 -7.17
CA ALA A 258 -18.72 27.73 -7.90
C ALA A 258 -19.18 29.20 -7.97
N GLY A 259 -18.26 30.06 -8.42
CA GLY A 259 -18.44 31.49 -8.58
C GLY A 259 -17.90 32.00 -9.92
N GLY A 260 -18.66 32.87 -10.57
CA GLY A 260 -18.30 33.53 -11.82
C GLY A 260 -19.54 33.98 -12.58
N GLU A 261 -19.50 35.17 -13.18
CA GLU A 261 -20.65 35.72 -13.91
C GLU A 261 -20.96 34.98 -15.23
N SER A 262 -20.17 33.97 -15.61
CA SER A 262 -20.35 33.15 -16.83
C SER A 262 -20.71 33.98 -18.08
N ARG A 263 -20.15 35.20 -18.19
CA ARG A 263 -20.54 36.20 -19.20
C ARG A 263 -20.46 35.69 -20.64
N ARG A 264 -19.58 34.71 -20.92
CA ARG A 264 -19.39 34.08 -22.24
C ARG A 264 -20.35 32.90 -22.53
N MET A 265 -20.95 32.30 -21.50
CA MET A 265 -21.85 31.15 -21.59
C MET A 265 -23.35 31.51 -21.51
N GLY A 266 -23.68 32.75 -21.08
CA GLY A 266 -25.06 33.24 -20.98
C GLY A 266 -25.93 32.59 -19.88
N SER A 267 -25.41 31.61 -19.14
CA SER A 267 -26.08 30.90 -18.05
C SER A 267 -25.06 30.41 -17.00
N ASN A 268 -25.53 30.04 -15.80
CA ASN A 268 -24.64 29.55 -14.74
C ASN A 268 -24.06 28.18 -15.13
N LYS A 269 -22.79 28.19 -15.53
CA LYS A 269 -22.05 27.02 -16.04
C LYS A 269 -21.97 25.87 -15.04
N ALA A 270 -21.94 26.16 -13.74
CA ALA A 270 -21.90 25.14 -12.69
C ALA A 270 -23.15 24.25 -12.64
N LEU A 271 -24.30 24.78 -13.13
CA LEU A 271 -25.59 24.10 -13.13
C LEU A 271 -25.91 23.38 -14.45
N LEU A 272 -25.00 23.44 -15.44
CA LEU A 272 -25.15 22.72 -16.69
C LEU A 272 -25.00 21.21 -16.48
N THR A 273 -25.70 20.42 -17.29
CA THR A 273 -25.86 18.97 -17.13
C THR A 273 -25.07 18.20 -18.18
N ILE A 274 -24.08 17.40 -17.77
CA ILE A 274 -23.36 16.48 -18.66
C ILE A 274 -23.83 15.06 -18.33
N ASN A 275 -24.32 14.34 -19.33
CA ASN A 275 -24.89 12.98 -19.15
C ASN A 275 -25.96 12.89 -18.04
N GLY A 276 -26.77 13.95 -17.88
CA GLY A 276 -27.84 14.00 -16.87
C GLY A 276 -27.41 14.41 -15.45
N GLU A 277 -26.11 14.61 -15.19
CA GLU A 277 -25.56 15.10 -13.90
C GLU A 277 -25.08 16.55 -14.01
N ARG A 278 -25.41 17.44 -13.05
CA ARG A 278 -24.87 18.82 -13.08
C ARG A 278 -23.36 18.80 -12.84
N MET A 279 -22.62 19.70 -13.47
CA MET A 279 -21.16 19.77 -13.35
C MET A 279 -20.70 19.86 -11.89
N VAL A 280 -21.37 20.69 -11.08
CA VAL A 280 -21.08 20.82 -9.64
C VAL A 280 -21.38 19.55 -8.84
N GLU A 281 -22.40 18.76 -9.21
CA GLU A 281 -22.72 17.46 -8.57
C GLU A 281 -21.62 16.44 -8.88
N SER A 282 -21.17 16.41 -10.14
CA SER A 282 -20.07 15.53 -10.58
C SER A 282 -18.76 15.88 -9.86
N ALA A 283 -18.43 17.17 -9.76
CA ALA A 283 -17.28 17.66 -9.01
C ALA A 283 -17.37 17.26 -7.53
N TYR A 284 -18.52 17.49 -6.89
CA TYR A 284 -18.75 17.10 -5.50
C TYR A 284 -18.56 15.60 -5.26
N ARG A 285 -19.21 14.75 -6.07
CA ARG A 285 -19.13 13.30 -5.94
C ARG A 285 -17.70 12.77 -6.07
N ARG A 286 -16.92 13.32 -7.00
CA ARG A 286 -15.51 12.94 -7.19
C ARG A 286 -14.64 13.38 -6.01
N MET A 287 -14.89 14.57 -5.47
CA MET A 287 -14.19 15.09 -4.29
C MET A 287 -14.56 14.34 -3.01
N ALA A 288 -15.82 13.92 -2.85
CA ALA A 288 -16.32 13.20 -1.66
C ALA A 288 -15.66 11.83 -1.47
N GLY A 289 -15.14 11.22 -2.54
CA GLY A 289 -14.32 10.01 -2.44
C GLY A 289 -12.87 10.24 -2.03
N LEU A 290 -12.44 11.51 -1.89
CA LEU A 290 -11.04 11.89 -1.67
C LEU A 290 -10.82 12.71 -0.39
N PHE A 291 -11.83 13.46 0.06
CA PHE A 291 -11.71 14.39 1.18
C PHE A 291 -12.82 14.19 2.21
N ASP A 292 -12.47 14.27 3.50
CA ASP A 292 -13.42 14.18 4.61
C ASP A 292 -14.26 15.46 4.76
N GLU A 293 -13.69 16.63 4.46
CA GLU A 293 -14.37 17.93 4.43
C GLU A 293 -14.35 18.48 3.01
N ILE A 294 -15.50 18.99 2.55
CA ILE A 294 -15.62 19.71 1.29
C ILE A 294 -16.30 21.06 1.54
N LEU A 295 -15.75 22.12 0.93
CA LEU A 295 -16.34 23.45 0.88
C LEU A 295 -16.74 23.79 -0.55
N LEU A 296 -17.94 24.35 -0.71
CA LEU A 296 -18.38 24.96 -1.96
C LEU A 296 -18.30 26.48 -1.81
N ILE A 297 -17.43 27.12 -2.57
CA ILE A 297 -17.26 28.57 -2.53
C ILE A 297 -18.22 29.23 -3.50
N THR A 298 -19.18 29.98 -2.96
CA THR A 298 -20.23 30.63 -3.74
C THR A 298 -20.89 31.78 -2.96
N ASN A 299 -21.23 32.86 -3.67
CA ASN A 299 -21.97 33.99 -3.12
C ASN A 299 -23.49 33.84 -3.26
N THR A 300 -23.98 32.70 -3.79
CA THR A 300 -25.41 32.37 -3.95
C THR A 300 -25.68 30.96 -3.42
N PRO A 301 -25.53 30.71 -2.11
CA PRO A 301 -25.61 29.38 -1.51
C PRO A 301 -26.92 28.64 -1.80
N GLU A 302 -28.03 29.37 -1.84
CA GLU A 302 -29.38 28.86 -2.10
C GLU A 302 -29.51 28.13 -3.46
N ARG A 303 -28.65 28.46 -4.42
CA ARG A 303 -28.62 27.78 -5.74
C ARG A 303 -28.02 26.38 -5.68
N TYR A 304 -27.41 26.00 -4.56
CA TYR A 304 -26.64 24.77 -4.40
C TYR A 304 -27.08 23.96 -3.17
N ASP A 305 -28.28 24.20 -2.62
CA ASP A 305 -28.78 23.51 -1.43
C ASP A 305 -28.77 21.98 -1.57
N PHE A 306 -28.92 21.47 -2.79
CA PHE A 306 -28.84 20.04 -3.12
C PHE A 306 -27.44 19.41 -2.97
N ILE A 307 -26.36 20.21 -2.85
CA ILE A 307 -25.02 19.70 -2.59
C ILE A 307 -24.81 19.54 -1.07
N PRO A 308 -24.52 18.35 -0.53
CA PRO A 308 -24.44 18.11 0.90
C PRO A 308 -23.08 18.52 1.49
N CYS A 309 -22.71 19.78 1.31
CA CYS A 309 -21.51 20.37 1.90
C CYS A 309 -21.76 21.80 2.38
N ARG A 310 -20.79 22.37 3.10
CA ARG A 310 -20.84 23.75 3.60
C ARG A 310 -20.58 24.73 2.46
N LYS A 311 -21.46 25.70 2.30
CA LYS A 311 -21.30 26.81 1.34
C LYS A 311 -20.66 27.99 2.04
N VAL A 312 -19.67 28.61 1.41
CA VAL A 312 -18.93 29.75 1.96
C VAL A 312 -18.89 30.86 0.92
N GLY A 313 -19.28 32.07 1.29
CA GLY A 313 -19.17 33.26 0.45
C GLY A 313 -17.77 33.87 0.50
N ASP A 314 -17.43 34.65 -0.53
CA ASP A 314 -16.17 35.36 -0.59
C ASP A 314 -16.17 36.54 0.39
N LEU A 315 -15.06 36.76 1.09
CA LEU A 315 -14.85 37.95 1.93
C LEU A 315 -14.51 39.20 1.11
N TYR A 316 -14.10 39.01 -0.15
CA TYR A 316 -13.82 40.07 -1.12
C TYR A 316 -14.64 39.83 -2.41
N PRO A 317 -15.95 40.12 -2.40
CA PRO A 317 -16.82 39.83 -3.54
C PRO A 317 -16.34 40.49 -4.84
N GLY A 318 -16.41 39.76 -5.97
CA GLY A 318 -16.04 40.28 -7.29
C GLY A 318 -14.54 40.23 -7.62
N MET A 319 -13.69 39.80 -6.68
CA MET A 319 -12.23 39.70 -6.85
C MET A 319 -11.76 38.37 -7.48
N GLY A 320 -12.68 37.65 -8.12
CA GLY A 320 -12.39 36.44 -8.88
C GLY A 320 -11.92 35.25 -8.02
N PRO A 321 -11.33 34.22 -8.66
CA PRO A 321 -10.97 32.97 -7.98
C PRO A 321 -9.97 33.12 -6.82
N LEU A 322 -9.11 34.14 -6.83
CA LEU A 322 -8.19 34.42 -5.72
C LEU A 322 -8.94 34.68 -4.40
N ALA A 323 -10.03 35.44 -4.45
CA ALA A 323 -10.88 35.68 -3.28
C ALA A 323 -11.59 34.42 -2.81
N GLY A 324 -11.97 33.54 -3.73
CA GLY A 324 -12.57 32.25 -3.39
C GLY A 324 -11.60 31.30 -2.69
N ILE A 325 -10.34 31.24 -3.15
CA ILE A 325 -9.28 30.47 -2.47
C ILE A 325 -9.01 31.05 -1.08
N HIS A 326 -8.92 32.38 -0.96
CA HIS A 326 -8.79 33.06 0.33
C HIS A 326 -9.94 32.72 1.30
N ALA A 327 -11.18 32.78 0.83
CA ALA A 327 -12.36 32.45 1.64
C ALA A 327 -12.35 30.99 2.10
N ALA A 328 -11.92 30.07 1.23
CA ALA A 328 -11.75 28.66 1.55
C ALA A 328 -10.70 28.44 2.64
N LEU A 329 -9.51 29.03 2.48
CA LEU A 329 -8.42 28.95 3.46
C LEU A 329 -8.79 29.58 4.81
N THR A 330 -9.57 30.65 4.82
CA THR A 330 -10.05 31.30 6.05
C THR A 330 -11.06 30.42 6.80
N SER A 331 -11.85 29.62 6.06
CA SER A 331 -13.00 28.90 6.62
C SER A 331 -12.73 27.42 6.90
N CYS A 332 -11.73 26.81 6.25
CA CYS A 332 -11.44 25.39 6.39
C CYS A 332 -10.82 25.04 7.74
N ALA A 333 -11.08 23.82 8.23
CA ALA A 333 -10.50 23.33 9.47
C ALA A 333 -9.02 22.95 9.30
N THR A 334 -8.59 22.65 8.08
CA THR A 334 -7.25 22.13 7.76
C THR A 334 -6.24 23.23 7.47
N GLU A 335 -4.95 22.91 7.51
CA GLU A 335 -3.88 23.85 7.14
C GLU A 335 -3.79 24.09 5.62
N ARG A 336 -4.24 23.11 4.83
CA ARG A 336 -4.16 23.15 3.38
C ARG A 336 -5.51 22.77 2.76
N VAL A 337 -5.75 23.29 1.56
CA VAL A 337 -6.93 23.01 0.75
C VAL A 337 -6.51 22.51 -0.62
N PHE A 338 -7.24 21.57 -1.20
CA PHE A 338 -7.13 21.23 -2.63
C PHE A 338 -8.29 21.87 -3.38
N VAL A 339 -7.96 22.70 -4.37
CA VAL A 339 -8.93 23.55 -5.07
C VAL A 339 -9.18 22.99 -6.47
N ILE A 340 -10.46 22.82 -6.81
CA ILE A 340 -10.93 22.62 -8.18
C ILE A 340 -11.94 23.69 -8.59
N ALA A 341 -11.96 24.01 -9.87
CA ALA A 341 -13.11 24.69 -10.47
C ALA A 341 -14.25 23.69 -10.73
N CYS A 342 -15.50 24.15 -10.68
CA CYS A 342 -16.68 23.30 -10.90
C CYS A 342 -16.79 22.73 -12.33
N ASP A 343 -15.96 23.19 -13.26
CA ASP A 343 -16.00 22.89 -14.69
C ASP A 343 -14.92 21.90 -15.17
N MET A 344 -14.31 21.17 -14.23
CA MET A 344 -13.29 20.14 -14.47
C MET A 344 -13.90 18.74 -14.38
N PRO A 345 -14.40 18.15 -15.48
CA PRO A 345 -15.19 16.91 -15.44
C PRO A 345 -14.39 15.64 -15.13
N ASN A 346 -13.06 15.67 -15.27
CA ASN A 346 -12.22 14.46 -15.37
C ASN A 346 -11.19 14.33 -14.22
N LEU A 347 -11.60 14.51 -12.97
CA LEU A 347 -10.70 14.37 -11.81
C LEU A 347 -10.16 12.93 -11.64
N LYS A 348 -8.85 12.73 -11.85
CA LYS A 348 -8.16 11.45 -11.58
C LYS A 348 -7.63 11.39 -10.12
N PRO A 349 -8.09 10.44 -9.28
CA PRO A 349 -7.67 10.32 -7.87
C PRO A 349 -6.16 10.27 -7.63
N GLN A 350 -5.40 9.65 -8.54
CA GLN A 350 -3.96 9.47 -8.40
C GLN A 350 -3.21 10.81 -8.51
N VAL A 351 -3.65 11.69 -9.41
CA VAL A 351 -3.09 13.05 -9.58
C VAL A 351 -3.37 13.89 -8.33
N VAL A 352 -4.61 13.85 -7.83
CA VAL A 352 -5.01 14.58 -6.61
C VAL A 352 -4.19 14.14 -5.41
N ARG A 353 -4.03 12.82 -5.20
CA ARG A 353 -3.23 12.26 -4.11
C ARG A 353 -1.77 12.66 -4.23
N MET A 354 -1.22 12.70 -5.44
CA MET A 354 0.15 13.17 -5.66
C MET A 354 0.29 14.63 -5.24
N LEU A 355 -0.58 15.54 -5.73
CA LEU A 355 -0.56 16.96 -5.37
C LEU A 355 -0.66 17.16 -3.85
N CYS A 356 -1.57 16.44 -3.21
CA CYS A 356 -1.80 16.50 -1.76
C CYS A 356 -0.61 16.02 -0.91
N SER A 357 0.21 15.10 -1.44
CA SER A 357 1.33 14.51 -0.69
C SER A 357 2.60 15.36 -0.69
N LEU A 358 2.70 16.36 -1.58
CA LEU A 358 3.90 17.19 -1.71
C LEU A 358 3.86 18.41 -0.77
N PRO A 359 5.02 18.81 -0.21
CA PRO A 359 5.13 20.01 0.63
C PRO A 359 5.10 21.30 -0.21
N GLY A 360 4.87 22.44 0.43
CA GLY A 360 4.90 23.78 -0.19
C GLY A 360 3.64 24.61 0.11
N ASP A 361 3.79 25.93 0.03
CA ASP A 361 2.67 26.87 0.24
C ASP A 361 1.63 26.73 -0.88
N VAL A 362 2.12 26.53 -2.11
CA VAL A 362 1.29 26.12 -3.25
C VAL A 362 1.90 24.91 -3.96
N VAL A 363 1.12 23.86 -4.20
CA VAL A 363 1.53 22.74 -5.07
C VAL A 363 0.70 22.83 -6.34
N VAL A 364 1.37 23.04 -7.47
CA VAL A 364 0.72 23.30 -8.76
C VAL A 364 1.33 22.44 -9.86
N ALA A 365 0.50 21.96 -10.79
CA ALA A 365 0.95 21.18 -11.92
C ALA A 365 1.36 22.06 -13.10
N GLY A 366 2.46 21.71 -13.75
CA GLY A 366 2.78 22.18 -15.10
C GLY A 366 2.09 21.29 -16.15
N THR A 367 1.37 21.92 -17.07
CA THR A 367 0.69 21.26 -18.20
C THR A 367 1.16 21.85 -19.53
N PRO A 368 0.81 21.26 -20.69
CA PRO A 368 1.06 21.89 -21.98
C PRO A 368 0.47 23.30 -22.12
N GLY A 369 -0.61 23.61 -21.38
CA GLY A 369 -1.26 24.92 -21.36
C GLY A 369 -0.67 25.92 -20.37
N GLY A 370 0.36 25.53 -19.62
CA GLY A 370 0.94 26.32 -18.53
C GLY A 370 0.57 25.77 -17.15
N LEU A 371 0.62 26.64 -16.14
CA LEU A 371 0.27 26.27 -14.76
C LEU A 371 -1.25 26.19 -14.60
N GLU A 372 -1.70 25.22 -13.80
CA GLU A 372 -3.13 25.00 -13.52
C GLU A 372 -3.48 25.38 -12.06
N PRO A 373 -3.69 26.67 -11.76
CA PRO A 373 -3.94 27.16 -10.41
C PRO A 373 -5.29 26.71 -9.84
N LEU A 374 -6.24 26.34 -10.70
CA LEU A 374 -7.55 25.87 -10.27
C LEU A 374 -7.61 24.35 -10.17
N HIS A 375 -6.45 23.68 -10.10
CA HIS A 375 -6.29 22.27 -9.81
C HIS A 375 -5.03 22.07 -8.95
N ALA A 376 -5.00 22.73 -7.79
CA ALA A 376 -3.78 22.93 -7.00
C ALA A 376 -4.07 22.86 -5.50
N VAL A 377 -3.00 22.64 -4.71
CA VAL A 377 -3.05 22.70 -3.25
C VAL A 377 -2.56 24.05 -2.78
N TYR A 378 -3.27 24.66 -1.83
CA TYR A 378 -2.91 25.93 -1.21
C TYR A 378 -2.83 25.78 0.31
N SER A 379 -1.88 26.45 0.95
CA SER A 379 -1.67 26.51 2.40
C SER A 379 -2.20 27.81 3.00
N LYS A 380 -2.57 27.79 4.29
CA LYS A 380 -2.93 28.99 5.06
C LYS A 380 -1.79 30.00 5.16
N SER A 381 -0.53 29.58 4.98
CA SER A 381 0.62 30.48 4.84
C SER A 381 0.48 31.48 3.69
N CYS A 382 -0.34 31.20 2.68
CA CYS A 382 -0.65 32.15 1.60
C CYS A 382 -1.58 33.29 2.03
N LEU A 383 -2.33 33.17 3.14
CA LEU A 383 -3.35 34.14 3.55
C LEU A 383 -2.81 35.57 3.67
N PRO A 384 -1.69 35.86 4.36
CA PRO A 384 -1.18 37.23 4.48
C PRO A 384 -0.87 37.86 3.13
N LEU A 385 -0.29 37.10 2.20
CA LEU A 385 0.02 37.56 0.85
C LEU A 385 -1.26 37.80 0.04
N MET A 386 -2.22 36.87 0.09
CA MET A 386 -3.53 37.01 -0.56
C MET A 386 -4.27 38.26 -0.06
N GLU A 387 -4.27 38.51 1.25
CA GLU A 387 -4.92 39.70 1.82
C GLU A 387 -4.31 41.01 1.32
N VAL A 388 -2.98 41.09 1.27
CA VAL A 388 -2.27 42.27 0.73
C VAL A 388 -2.65 42.49 -0.73
N MET A 389 -2.65 41.43 -1.54
CA MET A 389 -3.03 41.49 -2.95
C MET A 389 -4.48 41.94 -3.14
N LEU A 390 -5.42 41.31 -2.43
CA LEU A 390 -6.85 41.60 -2.54
C LEU A 390 -7.18 43.03 -2.09
N LYS A 391 -6.58 43.51 -0.99
CA LYS A 391 -6.72 44.90 -0.52
C LYS A 391 -6.16 45.92 -1.53
N ALA A 392 -5.15 45.54 -2.31
CA ALA A 392 -4.57 46.36 -3.36
C ALA A 392 -5.32 46.27 -4.72
N GLY A 393 -6.40 45.48 -4.80
CA GLY A 393 -7.15 45.28 -6.04
C GLY A 393 -6.51 44.28 -7.01
N GLU A 394 -5.46 43.56 -6.61
CA GLU A 394 -4.89 42.47 -7.39
C GLU A 394 -5.75 41.21 -7.25
N ARG A 395 -6.07 40.58 -8.38
CA ARG A 395 -7.00 39.43 -8.49
C ARG A 395 -6.39 38.21 -9.18
N SER A 396 -5.16 38.32 -9.68
CA SER A 396 -4.46 37.30 -10.45
C SER A 396 -3.86 36.22 -9.55
N ILE A 397 -4.28 34.97 -9.76
CA ILE A 397 -3.64 33.83 -9.09
C ILE A 397 -2.22 33.61 -9.62
N LEU A 398 -1.95 33.91 -10.90
CA LEU A 398 -0.60 33.79 -11.45
C LEU A 398 0.39 34.71 -10.71
N THR A 399 -0.05 35.93 -10.40
CA THR A 399 0.77 36.88 -9.62
C THR A 399 0.98 36.42 -8.17
N LEU A 400 0.06 35.63 -7.61
CA LEU A 400 0.28 34.96 -6.33
C LEU A 400 1.36 33.88 -6.46
N LEU A 401 1.30 33.06 -7.52
CA LEU A 401 2.29 31.99 -7.76
C LEU A 401 3.70 32.56 -7.96
N ASP A 402 3.84 33.74 -8.57
CA ASP A 402 5.13 34.42 -8.74
C ASP A 402 5.76 34.89 -7.41
N ARG A 403 4.95 34.98 -6.34
CA ARG A 403 5.35 35.56 -5.04
C ARG A 403 5.34 34.55 -3.89
N ALA A 404 4.64 33.43 -4.05
CA ALA A 404 4.52 32.38 -3.04
C ALA A 404 5.64 31.34 -3.18
N ASP A 405 5.87 30.55 -2.12
CA ASP A 405 6.71 29.35 -2.22
C ASP A 405 5.95 28.23 -2.95
N ILE A 406 6.30 28.01 -4.22
CA ILE A 406 5.63 27.03 -5.05
C ILE A 406 6.43 25.73 -5.18
N ASN A 407 5.73 24.61 -5.04
CA ASN A 407 6.18 23.31 -5.48
C ASN A 407 5.55 23.00 -6.84
N LEU A 408 6.30 23.30 -7.90
CA LEU A 408 5.91 23.03 -9.27
C LEU A 408 6.16 21.55 -9.61
N ILE A 409 5.09 20.83 -9.96
CA ILE A 409 5.22 19.48 -10.49
C ILE A 409 5.53 19.55 -12.00
N PRO A 410 6.67 18.97 -12.45
CA PRO A 410 7.00 18.93 -13.86
C PRO A 410 5.96 18.16 -14.69
N GLN A 411 5.72 18.63 -15.91
CA GLN A 411 4.78 18.02 -16.86
C GLN A 411 5.04 16.52 -17.07
N ALA A 412 6.32 16.10 -17.16
CA ALA A 412 6.69 14.69 -17.34
C ALA A 412 6.15 13.80 -16.21
N ARG A 413 6.19 14.28 -14.96
CA ARG A 413 5.71 13.55 -13.80
C ARG A 413 4.18 13.46 -13.76
N ILE A 414 3.50 14.49 -14.27
CA ILE A 414 2.04 14.45 -14.44
C ILE A 414 1.65 13.44 -15.51
N ALA A 415 2.38 13.42 -16.64
CA ALA A 415 2.10 12.52 -17.76
C ALA A 415 2.21 11.02 -17.40
N GLU A 416 3.01 10.66 -16.39
CA GLU A 416 3.08 9.28 -15.88
C GLU A 416 1.72 8.79 -15.30
N LEU A 417 0.92 9.71 -14.75
CA LEU A 417 -0.38 9.41 -14.13
C LEU A 417 -1.57 9.84 -15.00
N ASP A 418 -1.38 10.88 -15.81
CA ASP A 418 -2.40 11.50 -16.66
C ASP A 418 -1.80 11.89 -18.03
N PRO A 419 -1.58 10.92 -18.94
CA PRO A 419 -0.88 11.16 -20.21
C PRO A 419 -1.57 12.18 -21.12
N ASP A 420 -2.89 12.30 -21.02
CA ASP A 420 -3.71 13.20 -21.83
C ASP A 420 -4.07 14.51 -21.13
N PHE A 421 -3.57 14.71 -19.90
CA PHE A 421 -3.85 15.88 -19.05
C PHE A 421 -5.36 16.13 -18.88
N SER A 422 -6.16 15.07 -18.94
CA SER A 422 -7.62 15.18 -18.90
C SER A 422 -8.12 15.75 -17.58
N SER A 423 -7.39 15.57 -16.48
CA SER A 423 -7.72 16.14 -15.16
C SER A 423 -7.74 17.66 -15.11
N PHE A 424 -7.08 18.31 -16.07
CA PHE A 424 -6.89 19.76 -16.11
C PHE A 424 -7.79 20.46 -17.16
N ARG A 425 -8.59 19.71 -17.90
CA ARG A 425 -9.44 20.27 -18.97
C ARG A 425 -10.67 20.98 -18.38
N ASN A 426 -10.83 22.26 -18.72
CA ASN A 426 -12.01 23.08 -18.41
C ASN A 426 -12.96 23.16 -19.61
N ILE A 427 -14.28 23.25 -19.38
CA ILE A 427 -15.28 23.40 -20.47
C ILE A 427 -15.66 24.87 -20.67
N ASN A 428 -14.91 25.65 -21.42
CA ASN A 428 -15.06 27.10 -21.47
C ASN A 428 -16.14 27.63 -22.43
N THR A 429 -16.60 26.85 -23.41
CA THR A 429 -17.52 27.32 -24.45
C THR A 429 -18.76 26.43 -24.63
N PRO A 430 -19.89 26.97 -25.17
CA PRO A 430 -21.06 26.15 -25.50
C PRO A 430 -20.77 25.08 -26.56
N GLU A 431 -19.80 25.33 -27.44
CA GLU A 431 -19.34 24.38 -28.46
C GLU A 431 -18.61 23.19 -27.83
N GLU A 432 -17.69 23.44 -26.90
CA GLU A 432 -17.01 22.40 -26.10
C GLU A 432 -18.00 21.58 -25.27
N TYR A 433 -19.01 22.24 -24.69
CA TYR A 433 -20.08 21.57 -23.97
C TYR A 433 -20.92 20.66 -24.89
N ARG A 434 -21.27 21.13 -26.10
CA ARG A 434 -21.96 20.30 -27.11
C ARG A 434 -21.12 19.11 -27.56
N GLN A 435 -19.81 19.29 -27.78
CA GLN A 435 -18.90 18.19 -28.13
C GLN A 435 -18.80 17.13 -27.02
N LEU A 436 -18.82 17.55 -25.74
CA LEU A 436 -18.82 16.63 -24.60
C LEU A 436 -20.13 15.86 -24.43
N ILE A 437 -21.28 16.50 -24.68
CA ILE A 437 -22.57 15.79 -24.72
C ILE A 437 -22.58 14.79 -25.88
N LEU A 438 -22.17 15.21 -27.08
CA LEU A 438 -22.20 14.37 -28.29
C LEU A 438 -21.28 13.15 -28.19
N SER A 439 -20.09 13.30 -27.58
CA SER A 439 -19.17 12.18 -27.34
C SER A 439 -19.65 11.21 -26.23
N GLY A 440 -20.53 11.64 -25.32
CA GLY A 440 -21.22 10.78 -24.36
C GLY A 440 -22.39 9.99 -24.95
N THR A 441 -23.04 10.48 -26.01
CA THR A 441 -24.12 9.76 -26.72
C THR A 441 -23.62 8.61 -27.59
N HIS A 442 -22.41 8.70 -28.15
CA HIS A 442 -21.87 7.62 -29.01
C HIS A 442 -21.48 6.33 -28.25
N THR A 443 -21.50 6.33 -26.93
CA THR A 443 -21.33 5.08 -26.13
C THR A 443 -22.64 4.34 -25.87
N TYR A 444 -23.81 4.96 -26.09
CA TYR A 444 -25.11 4.30 -25.94
C TYR A 444 -25.67 3.76 -27.26
N GLU A 445 -25.43 4.39 -28.41
CA GLU A 445 -25.97 3.91 -29.70
C GLU A 445 -25.21 2.71 -30.30
N GLN A 446 -24.01 2.37 -29.82
CA GLN A 446 -23.31 1.14 -30.24
C GLN A 446 -23.64 -0.09 -29.38
N ALA A 447 -24.40 0.06 -28.29
CA ALA A 447 -24.82 -1.06 -27.45
C ALA A 447 -26.15 -1.71 -27.90
N ASP A 448 -26.98 -1.00 -28.69
CA ASP A 448 -28.30 -1.48 -29.15
C ASP A 448 -28.34 -1.86 -30.65
N ALA A 449 -27.19 -2.01 -31.31
CA ALA A 449 -27.09 -2.43 -32.71
C ALA A 449 -26.39 -3.80 -32.90
N ALA A 450 -26.25 -4.58 -31.83
CA ALA A 450 -25.73 -5.94 -31.86
C ALA A 450 -26.64 -6.87 -31.04
N ASP A 451 -27.85 -7.09 -31.55
CA ASP A 451 -28.68 -8.27 -31.29
C ASP A 451 -28.99 -8.97 -32.62
#